data_AF-A0A9Q1R7G3-F1
#
_entry.id   AF-A0A9Q1R7G3-F1
#
_cell.length_a   1.000
_cell.length_b   1.000
_cell.length_c   1.000
_cell.angle_alpha   90.00
_cell.angle_beta   90.00
_cell.angle_gamma   90.00
#
_symmetry.space_group_name_H-M   'P 1'
#
loop_
_entity.id
_entity.type
_entity.pdbx_description
1 polymer ?
#
loop_
_entity_poly.entity_id
_entity_poly.type
_entity_poly.pdbx_seq_one_letter_code
_entity_poly.pdbx_strand_id
1 'polypeptide(L)'
;MAKEFLKTHDAIFASCPTLDARKPVLLNNHLPQFTFRTISRLVMSGNYCSHHESNSDASSIVTLKTLQWMFDEWFLLGGVINLGNWIPWLSWFDLQWYVKTMKALGKYFREFYKYVLEDHKAKRQTEEDYVPKDMVDVLLHHADEPNLEVKLTTDRLMGLIYDLLAGATVLQQQQYNRHFKIF
;
A
#
# COMPACT_ATOMS: atom_id res chain seq x y z
N MET A 1 -7.29 -21.27 34.49
CA MET A 1 -7.29 -20.54 33.21
C MET A 1 -5.86 -20.17 32.76
N ALA A 2 -5.12 -19.31 33.49
CA ALA A 2 -3.74 -18.95 33.11
C ALA A 2 -2.75 -20.14 33.06
N LYS A 3 -2.85 -21.09 34.01
CA LYS A 3 -2.02 -22.30 34.03
C LYS A 3 -2.29 -23.27 32.87
N GLU A 4 -3.54 -23.30 32.38
CA GLU A 4 -3.94 -24.11 31.23
C GLU A 4 -3.34 -23.53 29.94
N PHE A 5 -3.37 -22.20 29.82
CA PHE A 5 -2.84 -21.46 28.68
C PHE A 5 -1.31 -21.58 28.57
N LEU A 6 -0.60 -21.50 29.69
CA LEU A 6 0.85 -21.72 29.74
C LEU A 6 1.22 -23.15 29.35
N LYS A 7 0.46 -24.16 29.81
CA LYS A 7 0.68 -25.56 29.44
C LYS A 7 0.48 -25.81 27.94
N THR A 8 -0.54 -25.18 27.35
CA THR A 8 -0.81 -25.32 25.91
C THR A 8 0.22 -24.58 25.07
N HIS A 9 0.63 -23.38 25.50
CA HIS A 9 1.74 -22.65 24.89
C HIS A 9 3.01 -23.51 24.87
N ASP A 10 3.44 -24.04 26.01
CA ASP A 10 4.69 -24.80 26.12
C ASP A 10 4.66 -26.10 25.31
N ALA A 11 3.50 -26.78 25.23
CA ALA A 11 3.33 -27.97 24.41
C ALA A 11 3.42 -27.65 22.90
N ILE A 12 2.88 -26.51 22.47
CA ILE A 12 2.95 -26.06 21.07
C ILE A 12 4.41 -25.76 20.69
N PHE A 13 5.14 -25.02 21.53
CA PHE A 13 6.54 -24.69 21.26
C PHE A 13 7.47 -25.92 21.33
N ALA A 14 7.18 -26.87 22.23
CA ALA A 14 7.92 -28.14 22.31
C ALA A 14 7.67 -29.08 21.13
N SER A 15 6.51 -28.97 20.46
CA SER A 15 6.20 -29.73 19.23
C SER A 15 6.81 -29.13 17.97
N CYS A 16 7.42 -27.94 18.07
CA CYS A 16 8.12 -27.31 16.97
C CYS A 16 9.40 -28.10 16.65
N PRO A 17 9.60 -28.59 15.41
CA PRO A 17 10.75 -29.41 15.06
C PRO A 17 12.06 -28.66 15.34
N THR A 18 13.02 -29.35 15.96
CA THR A 18 14.36 -28.82 16.23
C THR A 18 15.00 -28.31 14.94
N LEU A 19 15.60 -27.12 15.01
CA LEU A 19 16.07 -26.25 13.92
C LEU A 19 17.24 -26.81 13.07
N ASP A 20 17.31 -28.12 12.82
CA ASP A 20 18.48 -28.74 12.18
C ASP A 20 18.42 -28.80 10.64
N ALA A 21 17.41 -28.18 10.00
CA ALA A 21 17.29 -28.20 8.54
C ALA A 21 16.56 -26.99 7.91
N ARG A 22 16.44 -25.84 8.59
CA ARG A 22 15.75 -24.67 8.03
C ARG A 22 16.74 -23.60 7.58
N LYS A 23 16.74 -23.27 6.28
CA LYS A 23 17.46 -22.10 5.76
C LYS A 23 16.99 -20.86 6.54
N PRO A 24 17.91 -20.04 7.08
CA PRO A 24 17.52 -18.78 7.72
C PRO A 24 16.83 -17.91 6.67
N VAL A 25 15.59 -17.51 6.95
CA VAL A 25 14.83 -16.57 6.11
C VAL A 25 14.87 -15.22 6.79
N LEU A 26 15.39 -14.21 6.09
CA LEU A 26 15.38 -12.84 6.58
C LEU A 26 13.96 -12.28 6.46
N LEU A 27 13.24 -12.26 7.57
CA LEU A 27 11.83 -11.87 7.62
C LEU A 27 11.60 -10.43 7.13
N ASN A 28 12.58 -9.54 7.31
CA ASN A 28 12.53 -8.15 6.85
C ASN A 28 12.33 -8.00 5.34
N ASN A 29 12.68 -9.01 4.54
CA ASN A 29 12.46 -8.97 3.09
C ASN A 29 11.02 -9.35 2.69
N HIS A 30 10.30 -10.04 3.58
CA HIS A 30 8.96 -10.58 3.31
C HIS A 30 7.85 -9.80 4.02
N LEU A 31 8.17 -9.19 5.17
CA LEU A 31 7.23 -8.37 5.94
C LEU A 31 6.60 -7.23 5.12
N PRO A 32 7.37 -6.51 4.27
CA PRO A 32 6.82 -5.43 3.45
C PRO A 32 5.74 -5.90 2.48
N GLN A 33 6.02 -6.98 1.76
CA GLN A 33 5.07 -7.56 0.82
C GLN A 33 3.81 -8.07 1.53
N PHE A 34 3.96 -8.70 2.70
CA PHE A 34 2.82 -9.17 3.49
C PHE A 34 1.96 -8.00 3.99
N THR A 35 2.58 -6.97 4.56
CA THR A 35 1.87 -5.81 5.12
C THR A 35 1.16 -5.04 4.01
N PHE A 36 1.85 -4.83 2.89
CA PHE A 36 1.28 -4.19 1.72
C PHE A 36 0.09 -4.97 1.13
N ARG A 37 0.22 -6.30 1.03
CA ARG A 37 -0.90 -7.17 0.62
C ARG A 37 -2.09 -7.03 1.57
N THR A 38 -1.85 -7.02 2.88
CA THR A 38 -2.91 -6.92 3.89
C THR A 38 -3.62 -5.57 3.83
N ILE A 39 -2.87 -4.45 3.78
CA ILE A 39 -3.47 -3.12 3.72
C ILE A 39 -4.19 -2.89 2.40
N SER A 40 -3.62 -3.34 1.27
CA SER A 40 -4.26 -3.22 -0.04
C SER A 40 -5.61 -3.94 -0.07
N ARG A 41 -5.71 -5.13 0.55
CA ARG A 41 -6.98 -5.87 0.68
C ARG A 41 -7.95 -5.21 1.64
N LEU A 42 -7.46 -4.58 2.71
CA LEU A 42 -8.30 -3.85 3.67
C LEU A 42 -8.90 -2.58 3.05
N VAL A 43 -8.12 -1.87 2.23
CA VAL A 43 -8.53 -0.58 1.67
C VAL A 43 -9.41 -0.76 0.44
N MET A 44 -9.00 -1.61 -0.51
CA MET A 44 -9.63 -1.71 -1.83
C MET A 44 -10.21 -3.09 -2.12
N SER A 45 -10.25 -4.04 -1.17
CA SER A 45 -10.61 -5.43 -1.45
C SER A 45 -9.64 -6.16 -2.41
N GLY A 46 -9.74 -7.49 -2.45
CA GLY A 46 -8.70 -8.40 -2.97
C GLY A 46 -8.55 -8.51 -4.49
N ASN A 47 -9.33 -7.76 -5.26
CA ASN A 47 -9.48 -8.01 -6.70
C ASN A 47 -8.66 -7.07 -7.59
N TYR A 48 -8.10 -5.98 -7.06
CA TYR A 48 -7.38 -4.98 -7.85
C TYR A 48 -5.89 -5.28 -8.02
N CYS A 49 -5.34 -6.17 -7.18
CA CYS A 49 -3.92 -6.48 -7.13
C CYS A 49 -3.72 -8.00 -7.17
N SER A 50 -3.82 -8.59 -8.37
CA SER A 50 -3.57 -10.03 -8.57
C SER A 50 -2.07 -10.33 -8.58
N HIS A 51 -1.71 -11.59 -8.37
CA HIS A 51 -0.33 -12.10 -8.47
C HIS A 51 -0.23 -12.91 -9.77
N HIS A 52 -0.02 -12.25 -10.92
CA HIS A 52 0.08 -12.95 -12.20
C HIS A 52 1.56 -13.23 -12.55
N GLU A 53 1.95 -14.50 -12.40
CA GLU A 53 3.06 -15.14 -13.12
C GLU A 53 2.55 -16.38 -13.87
N SER A 54 1.41 -16.30 -14.57
CA SER A 54 1.04 -17.29 -15.59
C SER A 54 -0.20 -16.88 -16.38
N ASN A 55 -0.06 -16.78 -17.69
CA ASN A 55 -1.09 -16.82 -18.75
C ASN A 55 -2.54 -17.15 -18.33
N SER A 56 -3.40 -16.15 -18.17
CA SER A 56 -4.86 -16.26 -18.36
C SER A 56 -5.56 -14.92 -18.11
N ASP A 57 -6.47 -14.60 -19.02
CA ASP A 57 -7.34 -13.42 -19.07
C ASP A 57 -8.09 -13.11 -17.76
N ALA A 58 -7.72 -12.02 -17.08
CA ALA A 58 -8.61 -11.29 -16.18
C ALA A 58 -8.08 -9.86 -15.96
N SER A 59 -9.03 -8.91 -15.85
CA SER A 59 -8.89 -7.45 -15.82
C SER A 59 -8.11 -6.89 -14.60
N SER A 60 -6.90 -7.37 -14.29
CA SER A 60 -6.05 -6.71 -13.29
C SER A 60 -5.18 -5.66 -13.96
N ILE A 61 -5.60 -4.39 -13.87
CA ILE A 61 -4.90 -3.24 -14.47
C ILE A 61 -3.50 -3.05 -13.85
N VAL A 62 -3.31 -3.41 -12.57
CA VAL A 62 -2.05 -3.23 -11.83
C VAL A 62 -1.73 -4.45 -10.96
N THR A 63 -0.51 -4.98 -11.08
CA THR A 63 -0.01 -6.06 -10.20
C THR A 63 0.32 -5.50 -8.82
N LEU A 64 0.11 -6.28 -7.75
CA LEU A 64 0.51 -5.89 -6.38
C LEU A 64 1.98 -5.45 -6.31
N LYS A 65 2.87 -6.18 -7.01
CA LYS A 65 4.30 -5.87 -7.12
C LYS A 65 4.54 -4.49 -7.76
N THR A 66 3.76 -4.13 -8.78
CA THR A 66 3.85 -2.84 -9.46
C THR A 66 3.41 -1.71 -8.54
N LEU A 67 2.29 -1.86 -7.84
CA LEU A 67 1.82 -0.85 -6.90
C LEU A 67 2.81 -0.67 -5.74
N GLN A 68 3.39 -1.76 -5.24
CA GLN A 68 4.45 -1.69 -4.22
C GLN A 68 5.68 -0.93 -4.74
N TRP A 69 6.18 -1.26 -5.94
CA TRP A 69 7.29 -0.54 -6.56
C TRP A 69 6.99 0.95 -6.75
N MET A 70 5.75 1.30 -7.11
CA MET A 70 5.33 2.70 -7.22
C MET A 70 5.41 3.44 -5.88
N PHE A 71 5.01 2.78 -4.78
CA PHE A 71 5.15 3.35 -3.45
C PHE A 71 6.61 3.47 -3.04
N ASP A 72 7.43 2.45 -3.28
CA ASP A 72 8.87 2.48 -3.01
C ASP A 72 9.54 3.65 -3.74
N GLU A 73 9.27 3.81 -5.03
CA GLU A 73 9.77 4.93 -5.83
C GLU A 73 9.26 6.28 -5.28
N TRP A 74 7.97 6.38 -4.91
CA TRP A 74 7.42 7.60 -4.32
C TRP A 74 8.11 7.98 -3.00
N PHE A 75 8.40 7.00 -2.13
CA PHE A 75 9.09 7.25 -0.87
C PHE A 75 10.57 7.58 -1.07
N LEU A 76 11.23 6.96 -2.04
CA LEU A 76 12.58 7.33 -2.43
C LEU A 76 12.60 8.76 -2.93
N LEU A 77 11.75 9.12 -3.89
CA LEU A 77 11.70 10.47 -4.43
C LEU A 77 11.30 11.49 -3.34
N GLY A 78 10.26 11.20 -2.55
CA GLY A 78 9.81 12.08 -1.45
C GLY A 78 10.81 12.20 -0.29
N GLY A 79 11.70 11.22 -0.10
CA GLY A 79 12.75 11.22 0.92
C GLY A 79 14.12 11.68 0.43
N VAL A 80 14.36 11.70 -0.88
CA VAL A 80 15.56 12.28 -1.50
C VAL A 80 15.45 13.80 -1.37
N ILE A 81 16.09 14.25 -0.30
CA ILE A 81 16.60 15.60 -0.07
C ILE A 81 16.89 16.27 -1.41
N ASN A 82 16.24 17.41 -1.68
CA ASN A 82 16.56 18.25 -2.83
C ASN A 82 18.07 18.41 -2.96
N LEU A 83 18.72 17.74 -3.93
CA LEU A 83 20.16 17.89 -4.17
C LEU A 83 20.50 19.35 -4.51
N GLY A 84 19.52 20.13 -5.00
CA GLY A 84 19.63 21.58 -5.16
C GLY A 84 19.83 22.37 -3.86
N ASN A 85 19.45 21.85 -2.70
CA ASN A 85 19.76 22.45 -1.39
C ASN A 85 21.22 22.19 -0.96
N TRP A 86 21.90 21.21 -1.57
CA TRP A 86 23.26 20.77 -1.20
C TRP A 86 24.29 21.16 -2.25
N ILE A 87 23.92 21.16 -3.54
CA ILE A 87 24.79 21.45 -4.67
C ILE A 87 24.07 22.38 -5.67
N PRO A 88 24.21 23.71 -5.51
CA PRO A 88 23.47 24.71 -6.29
C PRO A 88 23.63 24.61 -7.82
N TRP A 89 24.79 24.16 -8.32
CA TRP A 89 25.07 24.04 -9.76
C TRP A 89 24.50 22.77 -10.42
N LEU A 90 24.09 21.76 -9.63
CA LEU A 90 23.39 20.55 -10.10
C LEU A 90 21.87 20.72 -10.10
N SER A 91 21.36 21.85 -9.60
CA SER A 91 19.93 22.12 -9.45
C SER A 91 19.14 22.07 -10.77
N TRP A 92 19.77 22.39 -11.90
CA TRP A 92 19.07 22.44 -13.19
C TRP A 92 18.92 21.07 -13.86
N PHE A 93 19.83 20.12 -13.61
CA PHE A 93 19.85 18.81 -14.26
C PHE A 93 19.03 17.78 -13.47
N ASP A 94 19.14 17.78 -12.14
CA ASP A 94 18.51 16.78 -11.29
C ASP A 94 17.02 17.05 -11.01
N LEU A 95 16.61 18.33 -10.88
CA LEU A 95 15.19 18.67 -10.68
C LEU A 95 14.31 18.29 -11.87
N GLN A 96 14.81 18.40 -13.11
CA GLN A 96 13.96 18.16 -14.28
C GLN A 96 13.58 16.68 -14.42
N TRP A 97 14.56 15.78 -14.27
CA TRP A 97 14.30 14.34 -14.26
C TRP A 97 13.43 13.95 -13.07
N TYR A 98 13.78 14.38 -11.86
CA TYR A 98 13.03 14.12 -10.64
C TYR A 98 11.56 14.55 -10.74
N VAL A 99 11.31 15.81 -11.14
CA VAL A 99 9.95 16.36 -11.29
C VAL A 99 9.17 15.61 -12.37
N LYS A 100 9.84 15.21 -13.47
CA LYS A 100 9.20 14.42 -14.53
C LYS A 100 8.77 13.05 -14.04
N THR A 101 9.63 12.35 -13.29
CA THR A 101 9.32 11.03 -12.71
C THR A 101 8.22 11.13 -11.68
N MET A 102 8.27 12.12 -10.77
CA MET A 102 7.19 12.37 -9.79
C MET A 102 5.84 12.66 -10.46
N LYS A 103 5.83 13.46 -11.54
CA LYS A 103 4.60 13.73 -12.31
C LYS A 103 4.06 12.48 -12.98
N ALA A 104 4.93 11.66 -13.57
CA ALA A 104 4.53 10.40 -14.19
C ALA A 104 3.93 9.46 -13.14
N LEU A 105 4.58 9.29 -12.00
CA LEU A 105 4.13 8.45 -10.90
C LEU A 105 2.79 8.91 -10.33
N GLY A 106 2.62 10.23 -10.13
CA GLY A 106 1.34 10.82 -9.70
C GLY A 106 0.22 10.60 -10.71
N LYS A 107 0.51 10.59 -12.02
CA LYS A 107 -0.49 10.27 -13.06
C LYS A 107 -0.93 8.81 -12.96
N TYR A 108 0.01 7.88 -12.80
CA TYR A 108 -0.30 6.46 -12.61
C TYR A 108 -1.17 6.21 -11.37
N PHE A 109 -0.82 6.80 -10.21
CA PHE A 109 -1.65 6.69 -9.00
C PHE A 109 -3.06 7.23 -9.23
N ARG A 110 -3.19 8.39 -9.87
CA ARG A 110 -4.49 8.98 -10.18
C ARG A 110 -5.35 8.08 -11.08
N GLU A 111 -4.77 7.53 -12.15
CA GLU A 111 -5.49 6.62 -13.06
C GLU A 111 -5.92 5.34 -12.35
N PHE A 112 -5.03 4.76 -11.54
CA PHE A 112 -5.33 3.58 -10.74
C PHE A 112 -6.45 3.82 -9.73
N TYR A 113 -6.38 4.87 -8.90
CA TYR A 113 -7.41 5.15 -7.90
C TYR A 113 -8.74 5.56 -8.52
N LYS A 114 -8.70 6.25 -9.66
CA LYS A 114 -9.92 6.55 -10.41
C LYS A 114 -10.62 5.28 -10.86
N TYR A 115 -9.88 4.32 -11.42
CA TYR A 115 -10.42 3.02 -11.79
C TYR A 115 -11.01 2.27 -10.58
N VAL A 116 -10.29 2.23 -9.47
CA VAL A 116 -10.78 1.61 -8.22
C VAL A 116 -12.11 2.24 -7.80
N LEU A 117 -12.21 3.57 -7.82
CA LEU A 117 -13.42 4.27 -7.40
C LEU A 117 -14.60 4.03 -8.36
N GLU A 118 -14.35 4.02 -9.68
CA GLU A 118 -15.36 3.75 -10.69
C GLU A 118 -15.91 2.32 -10.60
N ASP A 119 -15.04 1.34 -10.37
CA ASP A 119 -15.43 -0.06 -10.21
C ASP A 119 -16.26 -0.29 -8.93
N HIS A 120 -15.91 0.33 -7.79
CA HIS A 120 -16.75 0.28 -6.59
C HIS A 120 -18.11 0.93 -6.82
N LYS A 121 -18.16 2.10 -7.48
CA LYS A 121 -19.44 2.75 -7.83
C LYS A 121 -20.31 1.88 -8.74
N ALA A 122 -19.72 1.18 -9.72
CA ALA A 122 -20.46 0.29 -10.61
C ALA A 122 -21.04 -0.93 -9.86
N LYS A 123 -20.28 -1.54 -8.95
CA LYS A 123 -20.74 -2.65 -8.10
C LYS A 123 -21.90 -2.23 -7.19
N ARG A 124 -21.79 -1.04 -6.57
CA ARG A 124 -22.84 -0.44 -5.72
C ARG A 124 -24.17 -0.25 -6.45
N GLN A 125 -24.14 0.04 -7.75
CA GLN A 125 -25.35 0.23 -8.55
C GLN A 125 -25.99 -1.09 -9.00
N THR A 126 -25.24 -2.20 -8.94
CA THR A 126 -25.69 -3.50 -9.45
C THR A 126 -26.25 -4.41 -8.34
N GLU A 127 -25.81 -4.22 -7.09
CA GLU A 127 -26.28 -4.98 -5.92
C GLU A 127 -27.40 -4.21 -5.20
N GLU A 128 -28.61 -4.77 -5.11
CA GLU A 128 -29.78 -4.11 -4.49
C GLU A 128 -29.61 -3.85 -2.98
N ASP A 129 -28.89 -4.73 -2.26
CA ASP A 129 -28.59 -4.61 -0.83
C ASP A 129 -27.08 -4.45 -0.59
N TYR A 130 -26.48 -3.43 -1.22
CA TYR A 130 -25.05 -3.22 -1.11
C TYR A 130 -24.61 -2.84 0.31
N VAL A 131 -23.85 -3.72 0.95
CA VAL A 131 -23.18 -3.47 2.24
C VAL A 131 -21.73 -3.07 1.97
N PRO A 132 -21.20 -1.98 2.56
CA PRO A 132 -19.78 -1.62 2.47
C PRO A 132 -18.86 -2.76 2.93
N LYS A 133 -17.91 -3.19 2.09
CA LYS A 133 -17.03 -4.34 2.35
C LYS A 133 -15.60 -3.91 2.69
N ASP A 134 -15.18 -2.74 2.21
CA ASP A 134 -13.84 -2.18 2.43
C ASP A 134 -13.86 -0.66 2.69
N MET A 135 -12.67 -0.07 2.84
CA MET A 135 -12.57 1.37 3.15
C MET A 135 -12.99 2.26 1.98
N VAL A 136 -12.81 1.85 0.72
CA VAL A 136 -13.31 2.64 -0.42
C VAL A 136 -14.83 2.74 -0.35
N ASP A 137 -15.51 1.65 0.02
CA ASP A 137 -16.97 1.65 0.18
C ASP A 137 -17.45 2.55 1.30
N VAL A 138 -16.76 2.52 2.45
CA VAL A 138 -17.06 3.39 3.59
C VAL A 138 -16.87 4.87 3.20
N LEU A 139 -15.78 5.19 2.51
CA LEU A 139 -15.53 6.55 2.02
C LEU A 139 -16.59 7.01 1.00
N LEU A 140 -17.01 6.11 0.12
CA LEU A 140 -18.06 6.37 -0.86
C LEU A 140 -19.43 6.56 -0.19
N HIS A 141 -19.77 5.77 0.83
CA HIS A 141 -21.00 5.91 1.59
C HIS A 141 -21.08 7.28 2.26
N HIS A 142 -20.00 7.73 2.91
CA HIS A 142 -19.92 9.07 3.49
C HIS A 142 -19.91 10.19 2.44
N ALA A 143 -19.41 9.94 1.23
CA ALA A 143 -19.46 10.93 0.16
C ALA A 143 -20.88 11.22 -0.34
N ASP A 144 -21.81 10.27 -0.17
CA ASP A 144 -23.21 10.40 -0.54
C ASP A 144 -24.04 11.17 0.52
N GLU A 145 -23.51 11.38 1.73
CA GLU A 145 -24.20 12.09 2.80
C GLU A 145 -24.31 13.61 2.50
N PRO A 146 -25.52 14.17 2.44
CA PRO A 146 -25.74 15.56 2.01
C PRO A 146 -25.26 16.61 3.03
N ASN A 147 -25.03 16.21 4.28
CA ASN A 147 -24.75 17.12 5.41
C ASN A 147 -23.26 17.19 5.80
N LEU A 148 -22.34 16.66 4.99
CA LEU A 148 -20.91 16.76 5.30
C LEU A 148 -20.43 18.22 5.21
N GLU A 149 -19.79 18.70 6.28
CA GLU A 149 -19.16 20.02 6.35
C GLU A 149 -18.12 20.21 5.23
N VAL A 150 -17.41 19.13 4.87
CA VAL A 150 -16.46 19.09 3.76
C VAL A 150 -16.88 18.03 2.74
N LYS A 151 -17.31 18.44 1.54
CA LYS A 151 -17.69 17.51 0.48
C LYS A 151 -16.53 16.59 0.07
N LEU A 152 -16.74 15.28 0.09
CA LEU A 152 -15.78 14.29 -0.41
C LEU A 152 -15.83 14.21 -1.95
N THR A 153 -15.10 15.09 -2.61
CA THR A 153 -14.92 15.04 -4.07
C THR A 153 -14.08 13.83 -4.49
N THR A 154 -14.15 13.44 -5.76
CA THR A 154 -13.34 12.34 -6.33
C THR A 154 -11.83 12.51 -6.03
N ASP A 155 -11.29 13.73 -6.15
CA ASP A 155 -9.89 14.01 -5.83
C ASP A 155 -9.56 13.78 -4.34
N ARG A 156 -10.48 14.15 -3.43
CA ARG A 156 -10.31 13.91 -1.99
C ARG A 156 -10.39 12.43 -1.64
N LEU A 157 -11.31 11.70 -2.27
CA LEU A 157 -11.43 10.25 -2.11
C LEU A 157 -10.15 9.54 -2.57
N MET A 158 -9.62 9.89 -3.75
CA MET A 158 -8.33 9.35 -4.22
C MET A 158 -7.19 9.68 -3.27
N GLY A 159 -7.16 10.90 -2.72
CA GLY A 159 -6.18 11.29 -1.71
C GLY A 159 -6.26 10.45 -0.43
N LEU A 160 -7.47 10.20 0.08
CA LEU A 160 -7.67 9.36 1.27
C LEU A 160 -7.27 7.90 1.03
N ILE A 161 -7.58 7.34 -0.14
CA ILE A 161 -7.13 5.98 -0.51
C ILE A 161 -5.58 5.94 -0.55
N TYR A 162 -4.96 6.94 -1.16
CA TYR A 162 -3.51 7.06 -1.17
C TYR A 162 -2.93 7.14 0.24
N ASP A 163 -3.46 8.00 1.11
CA ASP A 163 -2.99 8.19 2.49
C ASP A 163 -3.10 6.91 3.32
N LEU A 164 -4.19 6.14 3.17
CA LEU A 164 -4.38 4.86 3.85
C LEU A 164 -3.33 3.82 3.43
N LEU A 165 -3.01 3.75 2.13
CA LEU A 165 -2.01 2.82 1.59
C LEU A 165 -0.57 3.28 1.90
N ALA A 166 -0.30 4.58 1.79
CA ALA A 166 1.00 5.19 2.06
C ALA A 166 1.34 5.14 3.56
N GLY A 167 0.39 5.52 4.43
CA GLY A 167 0.61 5.52 5.88
C GLY A 167 0.93 4.13 6.43
N ALA A 168 0.31 3.09 5.88
CA ALA A 168 0.59 1.71 6.27
C ALA A 168 1.95 1.18 5.81
N THR A 169 2.46 1.66 4.68
CA THR A 169 3.77 1.27 4.12
C THR A 169 4.92 2.02 4.77
N VAL A 170 4.74 3.30 5.14
CA VAL A 170 5.74 4.15 5.83
C VAL A 170 6.21 3.56 7.15
N LEU A 171 5.35 2.84 7.88
CA LEU A 171 5.72 2.20 9.14
C LEU A 171 6.83 1.14 8.99
N GLN A 172 7.09 0.65 7.77
CA GLN A 172 8.19 -0.28 7.49
C GLN A 172 9.47 0.40 7.03
N GLN A 173 9.40 1.51 6.30
CA GLN A 173 10.58 2.22 5.83
C GLN A 173 11.39 2.84 6.99
N GLN A 174 10.71 3.29 8.06
CA GLN A 174 11.37 3.80 9.28
C GLN A 174 12.18 2.73 10.05
N GLN A 175 11.84 1.44 9.91
CA GLN A 175 12.69 0.35 10.43
C GLN A 175 13.81 -0.04 9.46
N TYR A 176 13.55 0.01 8.15
CA TYR A 176 14.54 -0.35 7.13
C TYR A 176 15.70 0.67 7.04
N ASN A 177 15.40 1.97 7.11
CA ASN A 177 16.42 3.03 7.06
C ASN A 177 17.21 3.25 8.37
N ARG A 178 16.99 2.43 9.40
CA ARG A 178 17.80 2.48 10.63
C ARG A 178 19.25 2.01 10.42
N HIS A 179 19.61 1.59 9.20
CA HIS A 179 20.98 1.30 8.78
C HIS A 179 21.69 2.41 8.02
N PHE A 180 21.01 3.52 7.66
CA PHE A 180 21.72 4.76 7.35
C PHE A 180 22.11 5.43 8.66
N LYS A 181 23.11 4.83 9.33
CA LYS A 181 23.98 5.59 10.21
C LYS A 181 24.69 6.59 9.30
N ILE A 182 24.28 7.84 9.42
CA ILE A 182 25.02 8.98 8.91
C ILE A 182 26.33 9.02 9.71
N PHE A 183 27.35 8.37 9.18
CA PHE A 183 28.75 8.76 9.16
C PHE A 183 29.34 8.26 7.85
#